data_AF-A0A7S1I939-F1
#
_entry.id   AF-A0A7S1I939-F1
#
_cell.length_a   1.000
_cell.length_b   1.000
_cell.length_c   1.000
_cell.angle_alpha   90.00
_cell.angle_beta   90.00
_cell.angle_gamma   90.00
#
_symmetry.space_group_name_H-M   'P 1'
#
loop_
_entity.id
_entity.type
_entity.pdbx_description
1 polymer ?
#
loop_
_entity_poly.entity_id
_entity_poly.type
_entity_poly.pdbx_seq_one_letter_code
_entity_poly.pdbx_strand_id
1 'polypeptide(L)'
;MTPEEYLQRREAAQEALWPKSDWMPGVKRLLDHLHAHDIPTAVATSSHQKLFAQKTANHTEAFGRFKHIVCGDDPRVAKTKPAPDCFLLAAQLLAAGMAVVWIPHSFMLKEEDVANGVPLEAQEVVNEVGATQTLPSMEAFCPQDWGLPPY
;
A
#
# COMPACT_ATOMS: atom_id res chain seq x y z
N MET A 1 31.04 3.93 -0.30
CA MET A 1 29.73 4.45 0.14
C MET A 1 29.42 3.80 1.47
N THR A 2 29.32 4.59 2.53
CA THR A 2 28.93 4.12 3.86
C THR A 2 27.42 3.84 3.90
N PRO A 3 26.91 3.08 4.90
CA PRO A 3 25.47 2.91 5.08
C PRO A 3 24.73 4.25 5.23
N GLU A 4 25.33 5.22 5.93
CA GLU A 4 24.75 6.55 6.12
C GLU A 4 24.69 7.35 4.81
N GLU A 5 25.78 7.35 4.02
CA GLU A 5 25.81 7.98 2.70
C GLU A 5 24.78 7.37 1.75
N TYR A 6 24.58 6.05 1.81
CA TYR A 6 23.57 5.35 1.03
C TYR A 6 22.15 5.79 1.43
N LEU A 7 21.86 5.85 2.73
CA LEU A 7 20.57 6.27 3.24
C LEU A 7 20.24 7.71 2.81
N GLN A 8 21.18 8.64 2.98
CA GLN A 8 21.01 10.03 2.58
C GLN A 8 20.76 10.16 1.08
N ARG A 9 21.54 9.45 0.24
CA ARG A 9 21.36 9.48 -1.22
C ARG A 9 20.01 8.89 -1.63
N ARG A 10 19.58 7.80 -0.98
CA ARG A 10 18.29 7.15 -1.22
C ARG A 10 17.15 8.08 -0.83
N GLU A 11 17.20 8.69 0.34
CA GLU A 11 16.17 9.62 0.82
C GLU A 11 16.02 10.81 -0.12
N ALA A 12 17.13 11.45 -0.53
CA ALA A 12 17.09 12.57 -1.48
C ALA A 12 16.49 12.18 -2.84
N ALA A 13 16.87 11.00 -3.37
CA ALA A 13 16.31 10.50 -4.62
C ALA A 13 14.79 10.20 -4.48
N GLN A 14 14.39 9.62 -3.36
CA GLN A 14 13.00 9.30 -3.10
C GLN A 14 12.14 10.55 -2.89
N GLU A 15 12.63 11.57 -2.18
CA GLU A 15 11.94 12.86 -2.01
C GLU A 15 11.61 13.53 -3.34
N ALA A 16 12.49 13.38 -4.34
CA ALA A 16 12.25 13.90 -5.69
C ALA A 16 11.27 13.07 -6.53
N LEU A 17 11.07 11.79 -6.19
CA LEU A 17 10.26 10.83 -6.95
C LEU A 17 8.88 10.57 -6.34
N TRP A 18 8.71 10.66 -5.02
CA TRP A 18 7.42 10.43 -4.37
C TRP A 18 6.31 11.33 -4.92
N PRO A 19 6.53 12.65 -5.13
CA PRO A 19 5.55 13.53 -5.74
C PRO A 19 5.38 13.30 -7.26
N LYS A 20 5.92 12.22 -7.83
CA LYS A 20 5.71 11.81 -9.22
C LYS A 20 5.16 10.38 -9.31
N SER A 21 4.88 9.74 -8.18
CA SER A 21 4.35 8.38 -8.14
C SER A 21 2.95 8.36 -8.76
N ASP A 22 2.69 7.37 -9.61
CA ASP A 22 1.37 7.16 -10.23
C ASP A 22 0.69 5.91 -9.64
N TRP A 23 -0.58 5.71 -9.96
CA TRP A 23 -1.32 4.52 -9.58
C TRP A 23 -0.75 3.27 -10.22
N MET A 24 -0.77 2.16 -9.47
CA MET A 24 -0.63 0.85 -10.09
C MET A 24 -1.84 0.56 -10.99
N PRO A 25 -1.65 -0.21 -12.08
CA PRO A 25 -2.75 -0.57 -12.98
C PRO A 25 -3.95 -1.15 -12.22
N GLY A 26 -5.15 -0.64 -12.51
CA GLY A 26 -6.41 -1.09 -11.90
C GLY A 26 -6.76 -0.50 -10.53
N VAL A 27 -5.82 0.10 -9.79
CA VAL A 27 -6.10 0.63 -8.44
C VAL A 27 -7.11 1.77 -8.48
N LYS A 28 -6.89 2.76 -9.36
CA LYS A 28 -7.82 3.89 -9.50
C LYS A 28 -9.23 3.42 -9.87
N ARG A 29 -9.35 2.47 -10.80
CA ARG A 29 -10.63 1.85 -11.21
C ARG A 29 -11.34 1.23 -10.02
N LEU A 30 -10.63 0.44 -9.21
CA LEU A 30 -11.21 -0.17 -8.01
C LEU A 30 -11.66 0.91 -7.01
N LEU A 31 -10.82 1.90 -6.73
CA LEU A 31 -11.18 2.96 -5.78
C LEU A 31 -12.42 3.73 -6.24
N ASP A 32 -12.47 4.18 -7.50
CA ASP A 32 -13.64 4.89 -8.03
C ASP A 32 -14.90 4.01 -7.94
N HIS A 33 -14.79 2.72 -8.25
CA HIS A 33 -15.88 1.75 -8.15
C HIS A 33 -16.43 1.59 -6.72
N LEU A 34 -15.54 1.42 -5.74
CA LEU A 34 -15.92 1.30 -4.33
C LEU A 34 -16.63 2.56 -3.83
N HIS A 35 -16.13 3.74 -4.21
CA HIS A 35 -16.76 5.01 -3.83
C HIS A 35 -18.13 5.20 -4.50
N ALA A 36 -18.29 4.81 -5.76
CA ALA A 36 -19.57 4.90 -6.46
C ALA A 36 -20.67 4.03 -5.85
N HIS A 37 -20.29 3.01 -5.07
CA HIS A 37 -21.20 2.09 -4.39
C HIS A 37 -21.23 2.29 -2.87
N ASP A 38 -20.75 3.42 -2.37
CA ASP A 38 -20.71 3.76 -0.95
C ASP A 38 -19.98 2.72 -0.06
N ILE A 39 -19.01 1.98 -0.63
CA ILE A 39 -18.22 0.99 0.10
C ILE A 39 -17.10 1.72 0.85
N PRO A 40 -17.06 1.68 2.19
CA PRO A 40 -16.11 2.46 2.97
C PRO A 40 -14.70 1.84 2.87
N THR A 41 -13.69 2.70 2.69
CA THR A 41 -12.30 2.30 2.51
C THR A 41 -11.38 2.99 3.52
N ALA A 42 -10.28 2.32 3.88
CA ALA A 42 -9.22 2.88 4.72
C ALA A 42 -7.84 2.50 4.20
N VAL A 43 -6.84 3.32 4.52
CA VAL A 43 -5.43 3.04 4.26
C VAL A 43 -4.76 2.56 5.55
N ALA A 44 -3.96 1.49 5.47
CA ALA A 44 -3.07 1.04 6.54
C ALA A 44 -1.63 0.95 6.01
N THR A 45 -0.74 1.80 6.50
CA THR A 45 0.64 1.93 6.02
C THR A 45 1.65 1.96 7.17
N SER A 46 2.84 1.38 6.97
CA SER A 46 3.96 1.55 7.91
C SER A 46 4.69 2.88 7.73
N SER A 47 4.36 3.66 6.70
CA SER A 47 4.96 4.99 6.51
C SER A 47 4.46 5.95 7.57
N HIS A 48 5.34 6.81 8.06
CA HIS A 48 4.97 7.95 8.90
C HIS A 48 4.16 8.97 8.10
N GLN A 49 3.41 9.83 8.79
CA GLN A 49 2.49 10.79 8.18
C GLN A 49 3.20 11.72 7.17
N LYS A 50 4.43 12.18 7.47
CA LYS A 50 5.23 13.03 6.56
C LYS A 50 5.51 12.33 5.22
N LEU A 51 6.01 11.09 5.27
CA LEU A 51 6.33 10.30 4.08
C LEU A 51 5.07 9.90 3.32
N PHE A 52 3.99 9.59 4.03
CA PHE A 52 2.69 9.32 3.43
C PHE A 52 2.20 10.53 2.63
N ALA A 53 2.27 11.74 3.19
CA ALA A 53 1.87 12.96 2.49
C ALA A 53 2.71 13.19 1.22
N GLN A 54 4.02 12.96 1.25
CA GLN A 54 4.87 13.05 0.07
C GLN A 54 4.50 12.03 -1.02
N LYS A 55 4.26 10.77 -0.64
CA LYS A 55 3.88 9.68 -1.56
C LYS A 55 2.52 9.90 -2.23
N THR A 56 1.63 10.62 -1.56
CA THR A 56 0.24 10.80 -1.98
C THR A 56 -0.05 12.20 -2.51
N ALA A 57 0.97 13.05 -2.63
CA ALA A 57 0.82 14.46 -3.02
C ALA A 57 0.11 14.65 -4.37
N ASN A 58 0.31 13.74 -5.33
CA ASN A 58 -0.36 13.78 -6.64
C ASN A 58 -1.77 13.18 -6.66
N HIS A 59 -2.17 12.57 -5.55
CA HIS A 59 -3.38 11.75 -5.45
C HIS A 59 -4.29 12.23 -4.32
N THR A 60 -4.13 13.48 -3.88
CA THR A 60 -4.81 14.06 -2.72
C THR A 60 -6.33 13.95 -2.81
N GLU A 61 -6.92 14.15 -3.99
CA GLU A 61 -8.36 13.98 -4.19
C GLU A 61 -8.81 12.56 -3.86
N ALA A 62 -8.14 11.54 -4.42
CA ALA A 62 -8.48 10.14 -4.19
C ALA A 62 -8.21 9.72 -2.74
N PHE A 63 -7.07 10.12 -2.18
CA PHE A 63 -6.73 9.82 -0.79
C PHE A 63 -7.65 10.53 0.22
N GLY A 64 -8.24 11.66 -0.16
CA GLY A 64 -9.26 12.38 0.61
C GLY A 64 -10.61 11.65 0.69
N ARG A 65 -10.85 10.64 -0.15
CA ARG A 65 -12.10 9.86 -0.13
C ARG A 65 -12.06 8.68 0.85
N PHE A 66 -10.87 8.24 1.28
CA PHE A 66 -10.75 7.22 2.33
C PHE A 66 -11.29 7.76 3.66
N LYS A 67 -12.07 6.93 4.36
CA LYS A 67 -12.64 7.30 5.66
C LYS A 67 -11.56 7.45 6.73
N HIS A 68 -10.54 6.59 6.68
CA HIS A 68 -9.46 6.56 7.65
C HIS A 68 -8.12 6.30 6.97
N ILE A 69 -7.07 6.94 7.49
CA ILE A 69 -5.68 6.69 7.13
C ILE A 69 -4.95 6.38 8.43
N VAL A 70 -4.41 5.16 8.52
CA VAL A 70 -3.62 4.68 9.66
C VAL A 70 -2.16 4.61 9.22
N CYS A 71 -1.35 5.51 9.74
CA CYS A 71 0.09 5.58 9.50
C CYS A 71 0.88 4.81 10.56
N GLY A 72 2.15 4.53 10.28
CA GLY A 72 3.01 3.74 11.19
C GLY A 72 3.39 4.47 12.48
N ASP A 73 3.27 5.79 12.48
CA ASP A 73 3.46 6.69 13.62
C ASP A 73 2.16 7.03 14.36
N ASP A 74 1.04 6.37 14.03
CA ASP A 74 -0.19 6.49 14.82
C ASP A 74 0.06 5.92 16.23
N PRO A 75 -0.20 6.66 17.32
CA PRO A 75 0.09 6.22 18.68
C PRO A 75 -0.71 4.98 19.12
N ARG A 76 -1.76 4.60 18.37
CA ARG A 76 -2.55 3.38 18.58
C ARG A 76 -1.93 2.15 17.90
N VAL A 77 -0.92 2.33 17.05
CA VAL A 77 -0.17 1.25 16.40
C VAL A 77 1.08 0.96 17.25
N ALA A 78 1.04 -0.11 18.05
CA ALA A 78 2.16 -0.46 18.92
C ALA A 78 3.32 -1.08 18.13
N LYS A 79 3.01 -1.85 17.09
CA LYS A 79 3.98 -2.49 16.21
C LYS A 79 3.64 -2.25 14.74
N THR A 80 4.61 -1.80 13.96
CA THR A 80 4.47 -1.69 12.50
C THR A 80 4.47 -3.07 11.85
N LYS A 81 4.09 -3.15 10.57
CA LYS A 81 4.14 -4.40 9.77
C LYS A 81 5.52 -5.08 9.93
N PRO A 82 5.58 -6.42 10.07
CA PRO A 82 4.53 -7.39 9.75
C PRO A 82 3.44 -7.58 10.84
N ALA A 83 3.53 -6.91 11.99
CA ALA A 83 2.45 -6.97 12.98
C ALA A 83 1.13 -6.43 12.41
N PRO A 84 -0.02 -6.99 12.82
CA PRO A 84 -1.32 -6.70 12.21
C PRO A 84 -1.93 -5.39 12.70
N ASP A 85 -1.34 -4.71 13.68
CA ASP A 85 -1.88 -3.57 14.43
C ASP A 85 -2.53 -2.51 13.53
N CYS A 86 -1.82 -2.06 12.49
CA CYS A 86 -2.35 -1.03 11.58
C CYS A 86 -3.56 -1.50 10.76
N PHE A 87 -3.62 -2.78 10.40
CA PHE A 87 -4.75 -3.37 9.69
C PHE A 87 -5.95 -3.57 10.61
N LEU A 88 -5.71 -4.03 11.84
CA LEU A 88 -6.75 -4.20 12.87
C LEU A 88 -7.37 -2.85 13.24
N LEU A 89 -6.54 -1.82 13.42
CA LEU A 89 -7.01 -0.47 13.70
C LEU A 89 -7.83 0.08 12.53
N ALA A 90 -7.37 -0.08 11.28
CA ALA A 90 -8.12 0.35 10.11
C ALA A 90 -9.48 -0.36 10.00
N ALA A 91 -9.53 -1.68 10.23
CA ALA A 91 -10.77 -2.45 10.21
C ALA A 91 -11.73 -2.02 11.33
N GLN A 92 -11.21 -1.80 12.54
CA GLN A 92 -11.98 -1.30 13.67
C GLN A 92 -12.60 0.07 13.38
N LEU A 93 -11.82 0.99 12.81
CA LEU A 93 -12.29 2.34 12.47
C LEU A 93 -13.38 2.30 11.38
N LEU A 94 -13.27 1.40 10.41
CA LEU A 94 -14.30 1.19 9.38
C LEU A 94 -15.57 0.50 9.89
N ALA A 95 -15.56 -0.02 11.12
CA ALA A 95 -16.60 -0.93 11.63
C ALA A 95 -16.87 -2.10 10.67
N ALA A 96 -15.85 -2.53 9.91
CA ALA A 96 -15.98 -3.57 8.91
C ALA A 96 -15.89 -4.95 9.56
N GLY A 97 -16.79 -5.86 9.17
CA GLY A 97 -16.51 -7.30 9.28
C GLY A 97 -15.26 -7.59 8.46
N MET A 98 -14.30 -8.30 9.05
CA MET A 98 -12.91 -8.33 8.58
C MET A 98 -12.79 -8.88 7.14
N ALA A 99 -12.69 -7.99 6.15
CA ALA A 99 -12.26 -8.30 4.79
C ALA A 99 -11.06 -7.40 4.47
N VAL A 100 -9.85 -7.91 4.77
CA VAL A 100 -8.61 -7.18 4.50
C VAL A 100 -8.05 -7.67 3.16
N VAL A 101 -8.10 -6.81 2.14
CA VAL A 101 -7.30 -7.03 0.93
C VAL A 101 -5.87 -6.62 1.26
N TRP A 102 -5.03 -7.61 1.58
CA TRP A 102 -3.60 -7.40 1.71
C TRP A 102 -2.97 -7.44 0.33
N ILE A 103 -2.40 -6.31 -0.11
CA ILE A 103 -1.57 -6.24 -1.31
C ILE A 103 -0.11 -6.30 -0.84
N PRO A 104 0.51 -7.49 -0.75
CA PRO A 104 1.94 -7.55 -0.60
C PRO A 104 2.57 -6.92 -1.84
N HIS A 105 3.43 -5.94 -1.61
CA HIS A 105 4.31 -5.42 -2.64
C HIS A 105 5.38 -6.49 -2.85
N SER A 106 5.19 -7.42 -3.79
CA SER A 106 6.37 -8.00 -4.43
C SER A 106 7.03 -6.84 -5.16
N PHE A 107 8.21 -6.42 -4.70
CA PHE A 107 9.10 -5.75 -5.63
C PHE A 107 9.23 -6.69 -6.83
N MET A 108 8.52 -6.42 -7.92
CA MET A 108 9.02 -6.86 -9.22
C MET A 108 10.23 -5.98 -9.49
N LEU A 109 11.38 -6.36 -8.92
CA LEU A 109 12.66 -5.86 -9.40
C LEU A 109 12.68 -6.19 -10.90
N LYS A 110 12.78 -5.17 -11.74
CA LYS A 110 13.10 -5.39 -13.15
C LYS A 110 14.54 -5.90 -13.20
N GLU A 111 14.91 -6.62 -14.25
CA GLU A 111 16.32 -7.01 -14.48
C GLU A 111 17.27 -5.80 -14.37
N GLU A 112 16.79 -4.63 -14.79
CA GLU A 112 17.44 -3.33 -14.67
C GLU A 112 17.72 -2.93 -13.20
N ASP A 113 16.82 -3.21 -12.27
CA ASP A 113 16.98 -2.87 -10.85
C ASP A 113 18.03 -3.77 -10.17
N VAL A 114 18.08 -5.04 -10.57
CA VAL A 114 19.12 -6.00 -10.14
C VAL A 114 20.47 -5.59 -10.72
N ALA A 115 20.52 -5.22 -12.01
CA ALA A 115 21.73 -4.70 -12.65
C ALA A 115 22.24 -3.40 -12.00
N ASN A 116 21.34 -2.59 -11.43
CA ASN A 116 21.66 -1.37 -10.68
C ASN A 116 21.97 -1.63 -9.19
N GLY A 117 22.09 -2.88 -8.76
CA GLY A 117 22.59 -3.24 -7.43
C GLY A 117 21.55 -3.17 -6.31
N VAL A 118 20.25 -3.22 -6.63
CA VAL A 118 19.21 -3.36 -5.61
C VAL A 118 19.27 -4.80 -5.04
N PRO A 119 19.46 -5.00 -3.73
CA PRO A 119 19.56 -6.34 -3.15
C PRO A 119 18.28 -7.18 -3.39
N LEU A 120 18.47 -8.42 -3.83
CA LEU A 120 17.45 -9.43 -4.16
C LEU A 120 16.56 -9.87 -2.97
N GLU A 121 16.82 -9.37 -1.76
CA GLU A 121 16.23 -9.85 -0.50
C GLU A 121 14.72 -9.54 -0.36
N ALA A 122 14.11 -8.83 -1.30
CA ALA A 122 12.68 -8.50 -1.28
C ALA A 122 11.78 -9.61 -1.88
N GLN A 123 12.34 -10.69 -2.43
CA GLN A 123 11.57 -11.71 -3.15
C GLN A 123 10.88 -12.76 -2.25
N GLU A 124 11.36 -12.98 -1.01
CA GLU A 124 11.01 -14.19 -0.24
C GLU A 124 10.08 -14.00 0.97
N VAL A 125 9.61 -12.78 1.29
CA VAL A 125 8.76 -12.54 2.48
C VAL A 125 7.26 -12.60 2.17
N VAL A 126 6.86 -13.43 1.21
CA VAL A 126 5.45 -13.77 0.99
C VAL A 126 5.32 -15.27 1.13
N ASN A 127 5.21 -15.77 2.38
CA ASN A 127 4.42 -16.96 2.75
C ASN A 127 4.80 -17.48 4.16
N GLU A 128 4.25 -16.85 5.20
CA GLU A 128 3.92 -17.58 6.44
C GLU A 128 2.41 -17.51 6.76
N VAL A 129 1.65 -16.64 6.08
CA VAL A 129 0.19 -16.55 6.14
C VAL A 129 -0.33 -16.55 4.70
N GLY A 130 -1.04 -17.60 4.29
CA GLY A 130 -1.49 -17.76 2.91
C GLY A 130 -2.45 -16.66 2.48
N ALA A 131 -2.15 -16.00 1.34
CA ALA A 131 -3.07 -15.06 0.73
C ALA A 131 -4.35 -15.75 0.24
N THR A 132 -5.51 -15.14 0.46
CA THR A 132 -6.80 -15.66 -0.03
C THR A 132 -6.89 -15.64 -1.55
N GLN A 133 -6.27 -14.64 -2.20
CA GLN A 133 -6.19 -14.51 -3.64
C GLN A 133 -4.88 -13.82 -4.03
N THR A 134 -4.22 -14.33 -5.08
CA THR A 134 -3.05 -13.69 -5.70
C THR A 134 -3.42 -13.27 -7.12
N LEU A 135 -3.14 -12.02 -7.47
CA LEU A 135 -3.48 -11.44 -8.77
C LEU A 135 -2.23 -10.86 -9.44
N PRO A 136 -2.11 -10.95 -10.77
CA PRO A 136 -0.99 -10.33 -11.51
C PRO A 136 -1.13 -8.81 -11.63
N SER A 137 -2.34 -8.27 -11.46
CA SER A 137 -2.67 -6.84 -11.53
C SER A 137 -4.03 -6.62 -10.84
N MET A 138 -4.29 -5.41 -10.33
CA MET A 138 -5.63 -5.05 -9.83
C MET A 138 -6.66 -4.96 -10.97
N GLU A 139 -6.22 -4.97 -12.22
CA GLU A 139 -7.10 -5.09 -13.38
C GLU A 139 -7.81 -6.45 -13.43
N ALA A 140 -7.20 -7.49 -12.85
CA ALA A 140 -7.75 -8.84 -12.77
C ALA A 140 -8.64 -9.06 -11.53
N PHE A 141 -8.77 -8.07 -10.64
CA PHE A 141 -9.63 -8.19 -9.46
C PHE A 141 -11.10 -8.21 -9.88
N CYS A 142 -11.82 -9.29 -9.56
CA CYS A 142 -13.25 -9.44 -9.78
C CYS A 142 -14.02 -9.11 -8.47
N PRO A 143 -14.74 -7.97 -8.39
CA PRO A 143 -15.44 -7.57 -7.17
C PRO A 143 -16.49 -8.59 -6.69
N GLN A 144 -17.14 -9.29 -7.63
CA GLN A 144 -18.22 -10.23 -7.34
C GLN A 144 -17.76 -11.45 -6.54
N ASP A 145 -16.51 -11.88 -6.73
CA ASP A 145 -15.91 -13.00 -5.97
C ASP A 145 -15.85 -12.69 -4.47
N TRP A 146 -15.94 -11.41 -4.10
CA TRP A 146 -15.89 -10.89 -2.74
C TRP A 146 -17.23 -10.32 -2.26
N GLY A 147 -18.32 -10.58 -2.98
CA GLY A 147 -19.66 -10.07 -2.65
C GLY A 147 -19.82 -8.57 -2.89
N LEU A 148 -18.94 -7.94 -3.67
CA LEU A 148 -19.04 -6.53 -4.06
C LEU A 148 -19.80 -6.39 -5.39
N PRO A 149 -20.39 -5.23 -5.68
CA PRO A 149 -21.03 -4.95 -6.97
C PRO A 149 -20.05 -5.13 -8.15
N PRO A 150 -20.50 -5.60 -9.33
CA PRO A 150 -19.64 -5.65 -10.53
C PRO A 150 -19.22 -4.27 -11.01
N TYR A 151 -18.07 -4.19 -11.69
CA TYR A 151 -17.63 -2.98 -12.41
C TYR A 151 -18.62 -2.51 -13.47
#